data_AF-A0A080LT09-F1
#
_entry.id   AF-A0A080LT09-F1
#
_cell.length_a   1.000
_cell.length_b   1.000
_cell.length_c   1.000
_cell.angle_alpha   90.00
_cell.angle_beta   90.00
_cell.angle_gamma   90.00
#
_symmetry.space_group_name_H-M   'P 1'
#
loop_
_entity.id
_entity.type
_entity.pdbx_description
1 polymer ?
#
loop_
_entity_poly.entity_id
_entity_poly.type
_entity_poly.pdbx_seq_one_letter_code
_entity_poly.pdbx_strand_id
1 'polypeptide(L)'
;MKNTAKLLYEMDKDKRSVAAFVAAKAKEMPPLLAWAEPEASFARGGQAGRIRDFQPLTTGCPAWPADLPLVEARLFWPTSALHVVADGNGCRWVKLRESDAGEKGEEVERSEKPVLTLQDAARFGLDTRGWPGGSLTAIEYRSGGRLVGWRLTVSTKEQTP
;
A
#
# COMPACT_ATOMS: atom_id res chain seq x y z
N MET A 1 -20.84 16.70 9.35
CA MET A 1 -21.16 15.26 9.47
C MET A 1 -19.86 14.50 9.62
N LYS A 2 -19.74 13.59 10.61
CA LYS A 2 -18.60 12.68 10.67
C LYS A 2 -18.74 11.69 9.52
N ASN A 3 -17.71 11.58 8.66
CA ASN A 3 -17.70 10.57 7.61
C ASN A 3 -17.32 9.25 8.29
N THR A 4 -18.24 8.30 8.36
CA THR A 4 -18.05 7.01 9.03
C THR A 4 -18.04 5.88 8.01
N ALA A 5 -17.23 4.86 8.25
CA ALA A 5 -17.21 3.64 7.47
C ALA A 5 -17.33 2.42 8.39
N LYS A 6 -17.65 1.26 7.82
CA LYS A 6 -17.53 -0.03 8.50
C LYS A 6 -16.33 -0.77 7.93
N LEU A 7 -15.43 -1.22 8.79
CA LEU A 7 -14.26 -2.00 8.40
C LEU A 7 -14.41 -3.47 8.78
N LEU A 8 -13.97 -4.31 7.85
CA LEU A 8 -13.69 -5.72 8.10
C LEU A 8 -12.18 -5.94 8.02
N TYR A 9 -11.70 -6.87 8.84
CA TYR A 9 -10.31 -7.28 8.88
C TYR A 9 -10.20 -8.79 8.69
N GLU A 10 -9.28 -9.19 7.82
CA GLU A 10 -8.83 -10.57 7.67
C GLU A 10 -7.35 -10.60 7.98
N MET A 11 -6.88 -11.61 8.70
CA MET A 11 -5.46 -11.75 9.02
C MET A 11 -5.07 -13.22 9.05
N ASP A 12 -3.87 -13.52 8.56
CA ASP A 12 -3.32 -14.87 8.57
C ASP A 12 -1.79 -14.85 8.38
N LYS A 13 -1.19 -16.04 8.29
CA LYS A 13 0.19 -16.28 7.91
C LYS A 13 0.29 -17.06 6.62
N ASP A 14 1.42 -16.91 5.93
CA ASP A 14 1.76 -17.67 4.75
C ASP A 14 3.23 -18.09 4.80
N LYS A 15 3.54 -19.27 4.26
CA LYS A 15 4.92 -19.80 4.21
C LYS A 15 5.78 -19.14 3.14
N ARG A 16 5.17 -18.43 2.19
CA ARG A 16 5.86 -17.68 1.14
C ARG A 16 6.56 -16.45 1.72
N SER A 17 7.63 -16.01 1.05
CA SER A 17 8.21 -14.69 1.30
C SER A 17 7.21 -13.58 0.98
N VAL A 18 7.45 -12.37 1.51
CA VAL A 18 6.63 -11.19 1.23
C VAL A 18 6.50 -10.96 -0.29
N ALA A 19 7.60 -10.99 -1.03
CA ALA A 19 7.61 -10.79 -2.47
C ALA A 19 6.75 -11.83 -3.21
N ALA A 20 6.90 -13.11 -2.88
CA ALA A 20 6.14 -14.19 -3.52
C ALA A 20 4.65 -14.14 -3.17
N PHE A 21 4.30 -13.83 -1.92
CA PHE A 21 2.91 -13.69 -1.49
C PHE A 21 2.23 -12.51 -2.18
N VAL A 22 2.88 -11.34 -2.21
CA VAL A 22 2.36 -10.14 -2.86
C VAL A 22 2.21 -10.32 -4.36
N ALA A 23 3.18 -10.94 -5.03
CA ALA A 23 3.08 -11.23 -6.46
C ALA A 23 1.90 -12.16 -6.77
N ALA A 24 1.61 -13.13 -5.91
CA ALA A 24 0.42 -13.98 -6.07
C ALA A 24 -0.88 -13.18 -5.87
N LYS A 25 -0.97 -12.36 -4.82
CA LYS A 25 -2.17 -11.55 -4.55
C LYS A 25 -2.43 -10.49 -5.60
N ALA A 26 -1.39 -9.86 -6.13
CA ALA A 26 -1.52 -8.91 -7.23
C ALA A 26 -2.00 -9.57 -8.53
N LYS A 27 -1.67 -10.85 -8.76
CA LYS A 27 -2.21 -11.63 -9.90
C LYS A 27 -3.67 -12.00 -9.72
N GLU A 28 -4.09 -12.35 -8.50
CA GLU A 28 -5.50 -12.65 -8.18
C GLU A 28 -6.38 -11.41 -8.39
N MET A 29 -5.92 -10.24 -7.92
CA MET A 29 -6.64 -8.97 -8.06
C MET A 29 -5.64 -7.83 -8.22
N PRO A 30 -5.48 -7.27 -9.43
CA PRO A 30 -4.54 -6.17 -9.68
C PRO A 30 -4.81 -4.97 -8.76
N PRO A 31 -3.81 -4.50 -7.99
CA PRO A 31 -3.97 -3.34 -7.13
C PRO A 31 -3.86 -2.05 -7.93
N LEU A 32 -4.39 -0.95 -7.38
CA LEU A 32 -4.15 0.38 -7.93
C LEU A 32 -2.70 0.81 -7.70
N LEU A 33 -2.22 0.56 -6.48
CA LEU A 33 -0.88 0.91 -6.03
C LEU A 33 -0.29 -0.25 -5.21
N ALA A 34 1.01 -0.40 -5.32
CA ALA A 34 1.80 -1.31 -4.50
C ALA A 34 2.95 -0.54 -3.87
N TRP A 35 3.19 -0.75 -2.58
CA TRP A 35 4.35 -0.21 -1.87
C TRP A 35 5.17 -1.33 -1.23
N ALA A 36 6.50 -1.23 -1.19
CA ALA A 36 7.34 -2.17 -0.46
C ALA A 36 8.58 -1.53 0.16
N GLU A 37 9.05 -2.18 1.22
CA GLU A 37 10.29 -1.89 1.92
C GLU A 37 11.24 -3.11 1.82
N PRO A 38 12.45 -2.94 1.27
CA PRO A 38 13.46 -3.98 1.25
C PRO A 38 14.19 -4.06 2.59
N GLU A 39 14.88 -5.17 2.85
CA GLU A 39 15.77 -5.29 4.00
C GLU A 39 16.92 -4.27 3.92
N ALA A 40 17.15 -3.50 4.99
CA ALA A 40 18.08 -2.37 5.01
C ALA A 40 19.55 -2.76 4.71
N SER A 41 19.92 -4.01 4.98
CA SER A 41 21.26 -4.57 4.76
C SER A 41 21.48 -5.08 3.33
N PHE A 42 20.43 -5.13 2.49
CA PHE A 42 20.51 -5.70 1.16
C PHE A 42 21.19 -4.74 0.17
N ALA A 43 22.48 -4.96 -0.05
CA ALA A 43 23.28 -4.27 -1.06
C ALA A 43 23.54 -5.18 -2.27
N ARG A 44 23.01 -4.83 -3.46
CA ARG A 44 23.56 -5.38 -4.71
C ARG A 44 24.93 -4.76 -4.94
N GLY A 45 26.01 -5.50 -4.69
CA GLY A 45 27.39 -5.07 -4.93
C GLY A 45 28.14 -4.51 -3.71
N GLY A 46 27.70 -4.79 -2.48
CA GLY A 46 28.52 -4.58 -1.28
C GLY A 46 28.64 -3.14 -0.76
N GLN A 47 27.86 -2.18 -1.27
CA GLN A 47 27.79 -0.83 -0.72
C GLN A 47 26.53 -0.62 0.11
N ALA A 48 26.69 -0.16 1.35
CA ALA A 48 25.57 0.25 2.19
C ALA A 48 24.83 1.44 1.56
N GLY A 49 23.52 1.32 1.33
CA GLY A 49 22.70 2.39 0.78
C GLY A 49 21.37 1.90 0.20
N ARG A 50 20.48 2.85 -0.13
CA ARG A 50 19.24 2.57 -0.88
C ARG A 50 19.58 1.87 -2.19
N ILE A 51 18.86 0.81 -2.51
CA ILE A 51 18.95 0.12 -3.80
C ILE A 51 18.59 1.17 -4.87
N ARG A 52 19.58 1.63 -5.63
CA ARG A 52 19.47 2.81 -6.52
C ARG A 52 18.26 2.74 -7.46
N ASP A 53 17.92 1.54 -7.92
CA ASP A 53 16.86 1.31 -8.90
C ASP A 53 15.58 0.74 -8.29
N PHE A 54 15.49 0.64 -6.96
CA PHE A 54 14.29 0.16 -6.30
C PHE A 54 13.25 1.29 -6.22
N GLN A 55 12.11 1.07 -6.86
CA GLN A 55 10.95 1.93 -6.76
C GLN A 55 10.02 1.37 -5.68
N PRO A 56 9.96 2.01 -4.49
CA PRO A 56 9.18 1.49 -3.38
C PRO A 56 7.69 1.57 -3.66
N LEU A 57 7.21 2.62 -4.33
CA LEU A 57 5.80 2.80 -4.70
C LEU A 57 5.64 2.66 -6.22
N THR A 58 4.78 1.75 -6.66
CA THR A 58 4.46 1.51 -8.07
C THR A 58 2.96 1.47 -8.30
N THR A 59 2.53 1.73 -9.53
CA THR A 59 1.14 1.52 -9.96
C THR A 59 0.94 0.07 -10.39
N GLY A 60 -0.28 -0.45 -10.21
CA GLY A 60 -0.60 -1.79 -10.71
C GLY A 60 0.15 -2.92 -10.00
N CYS A 61 0.29 -4.03 -10.72
CA CYS A 61 1.01 -5.20 -10.24
C CYS A 61 2.51 -4.90 -10.08
N PRO A 62 3.10 -5.10 -8.88
CA PRO A 62 4.52 -4.87 -8.69
C PRO A 62 5.35 -5.89 -9.47
N ALA A 63 6.42 -5.42 -10.12
CA ALA A 63 7.42 -6.24 -10.80
C ALA A 63 8.73 -6.29 -10.00
N TRP A 64 8.64 -6.34 -8.66
CA TRP A 64 9.83 -6.41 -7.81
C TRP A 64 10.57 -7.75 -8.02
N PRO A 65 11.91 -7.75 -8.05
CA PRO A 65 12.67 -8.98 -8.21
C PRO A 65 12.35 -10.00 -7.10
N ALA A 66 12.19 -11.28 -7.45
CA ALA A 66 11.85 -12.31 -6.48
C ALA A 66 12.98 -12.60 -5.47
N ASP A 67 14.22 -12.27 -5.84
CA ASP A 67 15.44 -12.37 -5.02
C ASP A 67 15.64 -11.17 -4.08
N LEU A 68 14.80 -10.13 -4.18
CA LEU A 68 14.87 -8.98 -3.30
C LEU A 68 14.19 -9.31 -1.96
N PRO A 69 14.93 -9.33 -0.82
CA PRO A 69 14.33 -9.58 0.48
C PRO A 69 13.48 -8.37 0.89
N LEU A 70 12.16 -8.53 0.80
CA LEU A 70 11.20 -7.53 1.29
C LEU A 70 10.82 -7.84 2.73
N VAL A 71 10.88 -6.81 3.58
CA VAL A 71 10.48 -6.90 5.00
C VAL A 71 9.04 -6.45 5.21
N GLU A 72 8.54 -5.56 4.36
CA GLU A 72 7.15 -5.09 4.36
C GLU A 72 6.69 -4.83 2.93
N ALA A 73 5.41 -5.07 2.67
CA ALA A 73 4.74 -4.63 1.46
C ALA A 73 3.27 -4.33 1.70
N ARG A 74 2.71 -3.47 0.86
CA ARG A 74 1.31 -3.08 0.88
C ARG A 74 0.73 -3.07 -0.53
N LEU A 75 -0.49 -3.57 -0.65
CA LEU A 75 -1.30 -3.45 -1.87
C LEU A 75 -2.54 -2.62 -1.57
N PHE A 76 -2.91 -1.73 -2.48
CA PHE A 76 -4.02 -0.81 -2.30
C PHE A 76 -5.05 -0.95 -3.43
N TRP A 77 -6.32 -1.04 -3.06
CA TRP A 77 -7.48 -1.10 -3.96
C TRP A 77 -8.49 0.00 -3.63
N PRO A 78 -9.53 0.22 -4.46
CA PRO A 78 -10.49 1.30 -4.27
C PRO A 78 -11.22 1.31 -2.92
N THR A 79 -11.33 0.16 -2.23
CA THR A 79 -12.05 0.01 -0.95
C THR A 79 -11.31 -0.89 0.04
N SER A 80 -10.08 -1.32 -0.26
CA SER A 80 -9.33 -2.24 0.61
C SER A 80 -7.83 -2.01 0.53
N ALA A 81 -7.11 -2.51 1.52
CA ALA A 81 -5.66 -2.59 1.50
C ALA A 81 -5.19 -3.89 2.15
N LEU A 82 -4.07 -4.41 1.66
CA LEU A 82 -3.36 -5.54 2.23
C LEU A 82 -2.03 -5.03 2.75
N HIS A 83 -1.68 -5.41 3.97
CA HIS A 83 -0.40 -5.15 4.59
C HIS A 83 0.26 -6.49 4.92
N VAL A 84 1.49 -6.68 4.46
CA VAL A 84 2.24 -7.93 4.56
C VAL A 84 3.59 -7.61 5.19
N VAL A 85 4.00 -8.36 6.21
CA VAL A 85 5.31 -8.22 6.85
C VAL A 85 6.00 -9.58 6.95
N ALA A 86 7.33 -9.59 6.84
CA ALA A 86 8.14 -10.79 7.03
C ALA A 86 7.99 -11.31 8.48
N ASP A 87 7.98 -12.63 8.65
CA ASP A 87 7.80 -13.31 9.95
C ASP A 87 8.84 -14.44 10.17
N GLY A 88 10.05 -14.28 9.60
CA GLY A 88 11.17 -15.23 9.69
C GLY A 88 11.03 -16.51 8.86
N ASN A 89 9.84 -17.14 8.85
CA ASN A 89 9.53 -18.38 8.12
C ASN A 89 8.52 -18.17 6.98
N GLY A 90 8.36 -16.94 6.52
CA GLY A 90 7.36 -16.54 5.53
C GLY A 90 6.89 -15.11 5.81
N CYS A 91 5.57 -14.90 5.75
CA CYS A 91 4.98 -13.61 6.08
C CYS A 91 3.70 -13.75 6.92
N ARG A 92 3.38 -12.70 7.65
CA ARG A 92 2.04 -12.47 8.21
C ARG A 92 1.39 -11.32 7.48
N TRP A 93 0.07 -11.35 7.34
CA TRP A 93 -0.65 -10.32 6.61
C TRP A 93 -1.95 -9.95 7.28
N VAL A 94 -2.38 -8.71 7.01
CA VAL A 94 -3.69 -8.17 7.40
C VAL A 94 -4.29 -7.49 6.18
N LYS A 95 -5.52 -7.86 5.84
CA LYS A 95 -6.33 -7.18 4.84
C LYS A 95 -7.43 -6.40 5.55
N LEU A 96 -7.53 -5.12 5.24
CA LEU A 96 -8.65 -4.26 5.64
C LEU A 96 -9.53 -4.02 4.42
N ARG A 97 -10.86 -4.00 4.62
CA ARG A 97 -11.84 -3.69 3.58
C ARG A 97 -12.97 -2.84 4.16
N GLU A 98 -13.37 -1.81 3.42
CA GLU A 98 -14.63 -1.12 3.65
C GLU A 98 -15.79 -2.06 3.31
N SER A 99 -16.67 -2.27 4.28
CA SER A 99 -17.86 -3.12 4.20
C SER A 99 -18.83 -2.62 3.15
N ASP A 100 -19.48 -3.55 2.46
CA ASP A 100 -20.63 -3.23 1.63
C ASP A 100 -21.89 -3.02 2.50
N ALA A 101 -22.95 -2.46 1.90
CA ALA A 101 -24.20 -2.19 2.60
C ALA A 101 -24.79 -3.49 3.19
N GLY A 102 -24.94 -3.54 4.51
CA GLY A 102 -25.57 -4.65 5.24
C GLY A 102 -24.60 -5.61 5.94
N GLU A 103 -23.30 -5.54 5.65
CA GLU A 103 -22.30 -6.31 6.40
C GLU A 103 -22.03 -5.71 7.79
N LYS A 104 -21.76 -6.59 8.77
CA LYS A 104 -21.37 -6.18 10.13
C LYS A 104 -19.85 -6.04 10.17
N GLY A 105 -19.38 -4.81 10.39
CA GLY A 105 -17.96 -4.47 10.59
C GLY A 105 -17.80 -3.49 11.74
N GLU A 106 -16.56 -3.19 12.10
CA GLU A 106 -16.23 -2.16 13.10
C GLU A 106 -16.56 -0.78 12.53
N GLU A 107 -17.36 0.02 13.25
CA GLU A 107 -17.63 1.40 12.87
C GLU A 107 -16.42 2.29 13.18
N VAL A 108 -15.93 3.00 12.17
CA VAL A 108 -14.73 3.83 12.25
C VAL A 108 -14.96 5.19 11.62
N GLU A 109 -14.26 6.20 12.13
CA GLU A 109 -14.14 7.50 11.49
C GLU A 109 -13.23 7.39 10.26
N ARG A 110 -13.74 7.79 9.10
CA ARG A 110 -13.02 7.79 7.82
C ARG A 110 -12.65 9.22 7.45
N SER A 111 -11.39 9.46 7.13
CA SER A 111 -10.94 10.77 6.65
C SER A 111 -10.00 10.62 5.48
N GLU A 112 -10.09 11.55 4.54
CA GLU A 112 -9.20 11.62 3.38
C GLU A 112 -8.21 12.76 3.58
N LYS A 113 -6.93 12.48 3.35
CA LYS A 113 -5.85 13.45 3.48
C LYS A 113 -4.96 13.39 2.24
N PRO A 114 -4.70 14.52 1.56
CA PRO A 114 -3.71 14.54 0.50
C PRO A 114 -2.35 14.18 1.11
N VAL A 115 -1.64 13.21 0.53
CA VAL A 115 -0.32 12.80 1.02
C VAL A 115 0.69 13.83 0.60
N LEU A 116 0.85 14.01 -0.71
CA LEU A 116 1.70 14.99 -1.38
C LEU A 116 1.22 15.07 -2.83
N THR A 117 1.28 16.26 -3.43
CA THR A 117 0.85 16.46 -4.82
C THR A 117 1.98 16.12 -5.79
N LEU A 118 1.67 15.99 -7.09
CA LEU A 118 2.67 15.88 -8.16
C LEU A 118 3.74 17.00 -8.10
N GLN A 119 3.39 18.18 -7.58
CA GLN A 119 4.32 19.31 -7.43
C GLN A 119 5.34 19.08 -6.30
N ASP A 120 5.02 18.23 -5.32
CA ASP A 120 5.90 17.91 -4.21
C ASP A 120 6.89 16.80 -4.56
N ALA A 121 6.61 15.94 -5.55
CA ALA A 121 7.53 14.89 -5.98
C ALA A 121 8.93 15.44 -6.35
N ALA A 122 8.97 16.62 -6.99
CA ALA A 122 10.22 17.34 -7.28
C ALA A 122 11.02 17.72 -6.02
N ARG A 123 10.33 18.03 -4.91
CA ARG A 123 10.98 18.35 -3.61
C ARG A 123 11.64 17.13 -2.98
N PHE A 124 11.19 15.92 -3.33
CA PHE A 124 11.76 14.65 -2.86
C PHE A 124 12.69 14.00 -3.90
N GLY A 125 13.02 14.70 -4.99
CA GLY A 125 13.89 14.19 -6.05
C GLY A 125 13.33 12.97 -6.78
N LEU A 126 12.00 12.78 -6.75
CA LEU A 126 11.33 11.68 -7.41
C LEU A 126 11.05 12.05 -8.86
N ASP A 127 11.38 11.14 -9.80
CA ASP A 127 11.03 11.29 -11.21
C ASP A 127 9.51 11.19 -11.38
N THR A 128 8.88 12.30 -11.78
CA THR A 128 7.43 12.39 -11.96
C THR A 128 6.90 11.49 -13.07
N ARG A 129 7.77 10.96 -13.94
CA ARG A 129 7.41 10.01 -15.02
C ARG A 129 6.90 8.66 -14.52
N GLY A 130 7.25 8.28 -13.28
CA GLY A 130 6.74 7.07 -12.62
C GLY A 130 5.57 7.33 -11.67
N TRP A 131 5.17 8.59 -11.47
CA TRP A 131 4.08 8.92 -10.57
C TRP A 131 2.72 8.70 -11.28
N PRO A 132 1.74 8.04 -10.64
CA PRO A 132 0.39 7.98 -11.18
C PRO A 132 -0.11 9.41 -11.39
N GLY A 133 -0.52 9.80 -12.61
CA GLY A 133 -0.86 11.18 -13.00
C GLY A 133 -2.03 11.88 -12.28
N GLY A 134 -2.35 11.49 -11.04
CA GLY A 134 -3.36 12.08 -10.15
C GLY A 134 -2.80 12.48 -8.77
N SER A 135 -3.68 12.97 -7.89
CA SER A 135 -3.30 13.30 -6.51
C SER A 135 -3.33 12.05 -5.64
N LEU A 136 -2.23 11.78 -4.94
CA LEU A 136 -2.15 10.70 -3.97
C LEU A 136 -2.85 11.10 -2.67
N THR A 137 -3.84 10.32 -2.28
CA THR A 137 -4.66 10.57 -1.09
C THR A 137 -4.55 9.38 -0.15
N ALA A 138 -4.26 9.66 1.12
CA ALA A 138 -4.36 8.70 2.20
C ALA A 138 -5.77 8.72 2.76
N ILE A 139 -6.36 7.55 2.92
CA ILE A 139 -7.63 7.36 3.61
C ILE A 139 -7.27 6.75 4.96
N GLU A 140 -7.48 7.51 6.02
CA GLU A 140 -7.28 7.08 7.40
C GLU A 140 -8.59 6.56 8.00
N TYR A 141 -8.49 5.47 8.74
CA TYR A 141 -9.58 4.93 9.54
C TYR A 141 -9.22 4.99 11.02
N ARG A 142 -10.10 5.59 11.83
CA ARG A 142 -9.86 5.80 13.25
C ARG A 142 -11.00 5.25 14.10
N SER A 143 -10.65 4.60 15.21
CA SER A 143 -11.59 4.10 16.21
C SER A 143 -11.24 4.75 17.54
N GLY A 144 -12.17 5.53 18.12
CA GLY A 144 -11.90 6.31 19.34
C GLY A 144 -10.69 7.25 19.22
N GLY A 145 -10.46 7.84 18.04
CA GLY A 145 -9.31 8.72 17.76
C GLY A 145 -7.99 7.99 17.42
N ARG A 146 -7.88 6.69 17.70
CA ARG A 146 -6.70 5.86 17.36
C ARG A 146 -6.74 5.47 15.89
N LEU A 147 -5.62 5.61 15.18
CA LEU A 147 -5.47 5.08 13.82
C LEU A 147 -5.47 3.54 13.86
N VAL A 148 -6.45 2.92 13.20
CA VAL A 148 -6.62 1.45 13.14
C VAL A 148 -6.29 0.89 11.76
N GLY A 149 -6.34 1.72 10.72
CA GLY A 149 -5.95 1.34 9.37
C GLY A 149 -5.77 2.55 8.48
N TRP A 150 -5.13 2.35 7.35
CA TRP A 150 -5.08 3.35 6.29
C TRP A 150 -4.84 2.69 4.93
N ARG A 151 -5.21 3.39 3.86
CA ARG A 151 -4.92 3.00 2.48
C ARG A 151 -4.57 4.19 1.62
N LEU A 152 -3.89 3.96 0.51
CA LEU A 152 -3.67 4.98 -0.53
C LEU A 152 -4.70 4.82 -1.63
N THR A 153 -5.05 5.94 -2.24
CA THR A 153 -5.79 6.00 -3.50
C THR A 153 -5.21 7.11 -4.37
N VAL A 154 -5.50 7.04 -5.66
CA VAL A 154 -5.18 8.09 -6.63
C VAL A 154 -6.49 8.68 -7.12
N SER A 155 -6.69 9.97 -6.90
CA SER A 155 -7.80 10.69 -7.52
C SER A 155 -7.35 11.08 -8.92
N THR A 156 -7.94 10.46 -9.94
CA THR A 156 -7.92 11.03 -11.29
C THR A 156 -8.70 12.32 -11.22
N LYS A 157 -8.06 13.46 -11.48
CA LYS A 157 -8.84 14.66 -11.79
C LYS A 157 -9.72 14.29 -12.98
N GLU A 158 -11.03 14.23 -12.78
CA GLU A 158 -11.95 14.32 -13.91
C GLU A 158 -11.53 15.58 -14.67
N GLN A 159 -11.11 15.40 -15.92
CA GLN A 159 -11.06 16.51 -16.85
C GLN A 159 -12.51 16.94 -17.00
N THR A 160 -12.90 17.98 -16.26
CA THR A 160 -14.14 18.68 -16.54
C THR A 160 -14.01 19.20 -17.97
N PRO A 161 -14.94 18.85 -18.89
CA PRO A 161 -14.92 19.34 -20.25
C PRO A 161 -15.01 20.87 -20.33
#